data_AF-A0A2I0DZG7-F1
#
_entry.id   AF-A0A2I0DZG7-F1
#
_cell.length_a   1.000
_cell.length_b   1.000
_cell.length_c   1.000
_cell.angle_alpha   90.00
_cell.angle_beta   90.00
_cell.angle_gamma   90.00
#
_symmetry.space_group_name_H-M   'P 1'
#
loop_
_entity.id
_entity.type
_entity.pdbx_description
1 polymer ?
#
loop_
_entity_poly.entity_id
_entity_poly.type
_entity_poly.pdbx_seq_one_letter_code
_entity_poly.pdbx_strand_id
1 'polypeptide(L)'
;PIVAEAVKILAIKDVYQKNKIKRNYEAFIDGVGQPDSEKLYEKLSNGSGIDEECAEVIFDTIVTSIKPLKAKILGQLIVGLANGKLNVSEYKTLAYIIHSCSIPALLALEKYYQNNNSSVKNMSARLENEGLLISLGVATRQVNKFRIDELGEKLAKYGMKSEYNKKINKD
;
A
#
# COMPACT_ATOMS: atom_id res chain seq x y z
N PRO A 1 28.51 -31.67 14.20
CA PRO A 1 27.92 -31.53 12.84
C PRO A 1 26.63 -30.69 12.83
N ILE A 2 25.60 -31.08 13.59
CA ILE A 2 24.26 -30.44 13.58
C ILE A 2 24.31 -28.99 14.09
N VAL A 3 25.05 -28.73 15.17
CA VAL A 3 25.18 -27.37 15.75
C VAL A 3 25.84 -26.39 14.77
N ALA A 4 26.89 -26.82 14.08
CA ALA A 4 27.58 -25.98 13.08
C ALA A 4 26.66 -25.63 11.90
N GLU A 5 25.82 -26.57 11.47
CA GLU A 5 24.84 -26.33 10.40
C GLU A 5 23.70 -25.40 10.86
N ALA A 6 23.24 -25.57 12.11
CA ALA A 6 22.24 -24.67 12.71
C ALA A 6 22.74 -23.22 12.79
N VAL A 7 24.01 -23.00 13.16
CA VAL A 7 24.63 -21.67 13.19
C VAL A 7 24.70 -21.05 11.80
N LYS A 8 25.01 -21.82 10.75
CA LYS A 8 25.00 -21.33 9.37
C LYS A 8 23.59 -20.94 8.91
N ILE A 9 22.59 -21.77 9.19
CA ILE A 9 21.19 -21.48 8.84
C ILE A 9 20.72 -20.20 9.54
N LEU A 10 21.07 -20.01 10.82
CA LEU A 10 20.77 -18.78 11.55
C LEU A 10 21.42 -17.56 10.89
N ALA A 11 22.70 -17.64 10.53
CA ALA A 11 23.40 -16.55 9.84
C ALA A 11 22.74 -16.19 8.49
N ILE A 12 22.30 -17.19 7.72
CA ILE A 12 21.58 -16.97 6.45
C ILE A 12 20.24 -16.27 6.72
N LYS A 13 19.50 -16.71 7.74
CA LYS A 13 18.23 -16.09 8.14
C LYS A 13 18.44 -14.63 8.55
N ASP A 14 19.48 -14.34 9.33
CA ASP A 14 19.77 -13.00 9.82
C ASP A 14 20.13 -12.05 8.68
N VAL A 15 20.97 -12.51 7.74
CA VAL A 15 21.29 -11.75 6.52
C VAL A 15 20.04 -11.51 5.67
N TYR A 16 19.20 -12.54 5.51
CA TYR A 16 17.93 -12.40 4.79
C TYR A 16 17.01 -11.38 5.46
N GLN A 17 16.82 -11.44 6.78
CA GLN A 17 15.97 -10.50 7.51
C GLN A 17 16.51 -9.07 7.42
N LYS A 18 17.82 -8.87 7.60
CA LYS A 18 18.46 -7.56 7.45
C LYS A 18 18.25 -6.98 6.05
N ASN A 19 18.46 -7.77 5.01
CA ASN A 19 18.27 -7.34 3.63
C ASN A 19 16.80 -7.07 3.30
N LYS A 20 15.87 -7.87 3.85
CA LYS A 20 14.42 -7.66 3.69
C LYS A 20 13.99 -6.33 4.30
N ILE A 21 14.39 -6.06 5.55
CA ILE A 21 14.10 -4.82 6.26
C ILE A 21 14.68 -3.63 5.48
N LYS A 22 15.96 -3.71 5.09
CA LYS A 22 16.62 -2.66 4.30
C LYS A 22 15.85 -2.32 3.02
N ARG A 23 15.52 -3.32 2.20
CA ARG A 23 14.76 -3.15 0.95
C ARG A 23 13.38 -2.53 1.20
N ASN A 24 12.69 -2.94 2.25
CA ASN A 24 11.36 -2.43 2.56
C ASN A 24 11.41 -0.98 3.05
N TYR A 25 12.40 -0.63 3.88
CA TYR A 25 12.66 0.76 4.28
C TYR A 25 13.02 1.64 3.08
N GLU A 26 13.92 1.19 2.21
CA GLU A 26 14.26 1.91 0.98
C GLU A 26 13.02 2.19 0.13
N ALA A 27 12.13 1.20 -0.02
CA ALA A 27 10.88 1.35 -0.75
C ALA A 27 9.88 2.30 -0.07
N PHE A 28 9.81 2.28 1.26
CA PHE A 28 9.01 3.23 2.04
C PHE A 28 9.51 4.67 1.83
N ILE A 29 10.82 4.89 1.97
CA ILE A 29 11.44 6.21 1.77
C ILE A 29 11.26 6.67 0.31
N ASP A 30 11.42 5.78 -0.66
CA ASP A 30 11.11 6.06 -2.08
C ASP A 30 9.63 6.45 -2.27
N GLY A 31 8.71 5.78 -1.56
CA GLY A 31 7.29 6.12 -1.57
C GLY A 31 6.99 7.49 -0.94
N VAL A 32 7.69 7.83 0.14
CA VAL A 32 7.61 9.14 0.80
C VAL A 32 8.17 10.23 -0.11
N GLY A 33 9.24 9.95 -0.86
CA GLY A 33 9.91 10.94 -1.70
C GLY A 33 10.45 12.12 -0.88
N GLN A 34 10.14 13.35 -1.31
CA GLN A 34 10.48 14.58 -0.60
C GLN A 34 9.20 15.29 -0.14
N PRO A 35 8.58 14.86 0.98
CA PRO A 35 7.41 15.55 1.51
C PRO A 35 7.83 16.90 2.12
N ASP A 36 6.86 17.80 2.21
CA ASP A 36 6.96 18.99 3.05
C ASP A 36 6.94 18.54 4.52
N SER A 37 8.14 18.45 5.12
CA SER A 37 8.34 17.90 6.46
C SER A 37 7.65 18.72 7.55
N GLU A 38 7.52 20.03 7.36
CA GLU A 38 6.85 20.92 8.31
C GLU A 38 5.34 20.64 8.33
N LYS A 39 4.71 20.53 7.16
CA LYS A 39 3.28 20.17 7.07
C LYS A 39 2.99 18.78 7.62
N LEU A 40 3.88 17.82 7.36
CA LEU A 40 3.73 16.48 7.92
C LEU A 40 3.82 16.52 9.44
N TYR A 41 4.81 17.22 9.99
CA TYR A 41 4.97 17.36 11.43
C TYR A 41 3.75 18.03 12.07
N GLU A 42 3.27 19.14 11.50
CA GLU A 42 2.06 19.85 11.98
C GLU A 42 0.82 18.94 11.99
N LYS A 43 0.61 18.14 10.94
CA LYS A 43 -0.50 17.19 10.87
C LYS A 43 -0.39 16.06 11.90
N LEU A 44 0.81 15.63 12.22
CA LEU A 44 1.06 14.56 13.19
C LEU A 44 1.04 15.06 14.65
N SER A 45 1.44 16.30 14.90
CA SER A 45 1.58 16.86 16.25
C SER A 45 0.31 17.52 16.81
N ASN A 46 -0.69 17.83 15.97
CA ASN A 46 -1.96 18.45 16.41
C ASN A 46 -2.96 17.48 17.08
N GLY A 47 -2.47 16.58 17.94
CA GLY A 47 -3.26 15.81 18.91
C GLY A 47 -4.12 14.67 18.38
N SER A 48 -4.39 14.61 17.07
CA SER A 48 -5.11 13.51 16.41
C SER A 48 -4.20 12.60 15.57
N GLY A 49 -2.88 12.71 15.75
CA GLY A 49 -1.85 12.15 14.87
C GLY A 49 -1.89 10.63 14.61
N ILE A 50 -0.82 10.14 13.97
CA ILE A 50 -0.53 8.70 13.94
C ILE A 50 -0.35 8.28 15.40
N ASP A 51 -1.31 7.54 15.92
CA ASP A 51 -1.23 6.94 17.25
C ASP A 51 -0.20 5.81 17.24
N GLU A 52 0.15 5.34 18.43
CA GLU A 52 1.09 4.24 18.63
C GLU A 52 0.70 3.02 17.79
N GLU A 53 -0.59 2.66 17.77
CA GLU A 53 -1.11 1.53 16.99
C GLU A 53 -0.86 1.71 15.48
N CYS A 54 -1.12 2.89 14.92
CA CYS A 54 -0.84 3.13 13.51
C CYS A 54 0.66 3.17 13.20
N ALA A 55 1.49 3.68 14.12
CA ALA A 55 2.95 3.63 13.99
C ALA A 55 3.46 2.18 13.99
N GLU A 56 2.96 1.35 14.90
CA GLU A 56 3.25 -0.08 14.98
C GLU A 56 2.87 -0.79 13.68
N VAL A 57 1.70 -0.50 13.10
CA VAL A 57 1.26 -1.08 11.82
C VAL A 57 2.22 -0.72 10.69
N ILE A 58 2.72 0.51 10.63
CA ILE A 58 3.69 0.94 9.61
C ILE A 58 5.00 0.17 9.78
N PHE A 59 5.55 0.15 10.99
CA PHE A 59 6.83 -0.52 11.25
C PHE A 59 6.72 -2.04 11.09
N ASP A 60 5.65 -2.65 11.58
CA ASP A 60 5.41 -4.07 11.38
C ASP A 60 5.29 -4.38 9.89
N THR A 61 4.54 -3.61 9.12
CA THR A 61 4.44 -3.80 7.66
C THR A 61 5.82 -3.74 6.98
N ILE A 62 6.69 -2.82 7.40
CA ILE A 62 8.06 -2.73 6.88
C ILE A 62 8.89 -3.95 7.27
N VAL A 63 8.74 -4.46 8.49
CA VAL A 63 9.53 -5.59 9.02
C VAL A 63 9.02 -6.94 8.48
N THR A 64 7.71 -7.13 8.40
CA THR A 64 7.09 -8.43 8.12
C THR A 64 6.88 -8.67 6.64
N SER A 65 6.53 -7.64 5.86
CA SER A 65 6.19 -7.81 4.44
C SER A 65 7.31 -8.47 3.62
N ILE A 66 6.94 -9.49 2.85
CA ILE A 66 7.85 -10.19 1.95
C ILE A 66 8.24 -9.31 0.76
N LYS A 67 7.32 -8.48 0.27
CA LYS A 67 7.52 -7.61 -0.90
C LYS A 67 7.53 -6.14 -0.48
N PRO A 68 8.37 -5.30 -1.11
CA PRO A 68 8.49 -3.89 -0.77
C PRO A 68 7.25 -3.05 -1.13
N LEU A 69 6.33 -3.59 -1.94
CA LEU A 69 5.18 -2.85 -2.45
C LEU A 69 4.32 -2.21 -1.34
N LYS A 70 4.00 -2.95 -0.28
CA LYS A 70 3.21 -2.42 0.85
C LYS A 70 3.90 -1.23 1.52
N ALA A 71 5.20 -1.36 1.78
CA ALA A 71 6.00 -0.31 2.39
C ALA A 71 6.03 0.95 1.50
N LYS A 72 6.19 0.77 0.19
CA LYS A 72 6.12 1.89 -0.77
C LYS A 72 4.75 2.58 -0.78
N ILE A 73 3.67 1.82 -0.79
CA ILE A 73 2.30 2.36 -0.76
C ILE A 73 2.07 3.16 0.52
N LEU A 74 2.47 2.64 1.69
CA LEU A 74 2.38 3.36 2.96
C LEU A 74 3.12 4.70 2.91
N GLY A 75 4.34 4.72 2.36
CA GLY A 75 5.09 5.96 2.17
C GLY A 75 4.34 6.98 1.31
N GLN A 76 3.72 6.53 0.21
CA GLN A 76 2.91 7.39 -0.66
C GLN A 76 1.63 7.90 0.04
N LEU A 77 1.00 7.09 0.88
CA LEU A 77 -0.17 7.49 1.67
C LEU A 77 0.19 8.53 2.73
N ILE A 78 1.36 8.44 3.36
CA ILE A 78 1.86 9.47 4.29
C ILE A 78 1.99 10.82 3.59
N VAL A 79 2.47 10.82 2.34
CA VAL A 79 2.52 12.03 1.52
C VAL A 79 1.12 12.56 1.22
N GLY A 80 0.15 11.67 0.98
CA GLY A 80 -1.26 12.03 0.85
C GLY A 80 -1.80 12.73 2.10
N LEU A 81 -1.47 12.21 3.28
CA LEU A 81 -1.81 12.81 4.58
C LEU A 81 -1.16 14.18 4.77
N ALA A 82 0.15 14.29 4.54
CA ALA A 82 0.91 15.55 4.64
C ALA A 82 0.31 16.66 3.77
N ASN A 83 -0.14 16.31 2.57
CA ASN A 83 -0.73 17.24 1.61
C ASN A 83 -2.23 17.50 1.84
N GLY A 84 -2.82 17.00 2.93
CA GLY A 84 -4.24 17.15 3.24
C GLY A 84 -5.18 16.47 2.24
N LYS A 85 -4.68 15.50 1.47
CA LYS A 85 -5.48 14.68 0.54
C LYS A 85 -6.16 13.50 1.24
N LEU A 86 -5.63 13.13 2.39
CA LEU A 86 -6.20 12.17 3.33
C LEU A 86 -6.33 12.86 4.69
N ASN A 87 -7.38 12.54 5.42
CA ASN A 87 -7.42 12.80 6.86
C ASN A 87 -6.77 11.64 7.63
N VAL A 88 -6.56 11.81 8.95
CA VAL A 88 -5.87 10.80 9.76
C VAL A 88 -6.66 9.48 9.83
N SER A 89 -7.99 9.53 9.94
CA SER A 89 -8.84 8.33 10.01
C SER A 89 -8.77 7.50 8.72
N GLU A 90 -8.80 8.17 7.57
CA GLU A 90 -8.62 7.55 6.26
C GLU A 90 -7.23 6.92 6.14
N TYR A 91 -6.19 7.64 6.54
CA TYR A 91 -4.82 7.13 6.52
C TYR A 91 -4.69 5.87 7.39
N LYS A 92 -5.21 5.89 8.62
CA LYS A 92 -5.19 4.74 9.54
C LYS A 92 -5.88 3.53 8.93
N THR A 93 -7.10 3.72 8.44
CA THR A 93 -7.88 2.65 7.80
C THR A 93 -7.14 2.05 6.61
N LEU A 94 -6.57 2.90 5.75
CA LEU A 94 -5.76 2.46 4.63
C LEU A 94 -4.49 1.73 5.09
N ALA A 95 -3.82 2.18 6.14
CA ALA A 95 -2.65 1.51 6.69
C ALA A 95 -2.98 0.08 7.16
N TYR A 96 -4.12 -0.13 7.84
CA TYR A 96 -4.61 -1.46 8.22
C TYR A 96 -4.95 -2.34 7.02
N ILE A 97 -5.58 -1.77 5.99
CA ILE A 97 -5.87 -2.49 4.73
C ILE A 97 -4.55 -2.94 4.08
N ILE A 98 -3.57 -2.04 3.97
CA ILE A 98 -2.25 -2.38 3.39
C ILE A 98 -1.53 -3.44 4.21
N HIS A 99 -1.55 -3.32 5.53
CA HIS A 99 -0.94 -4.27 6.43
C HIS A 99 -1.53 -5.68 6.26
N SER A 100 -2.86 -5.80 6.25
CA SER A 100 -3.57 -7.09 6.22
C SER A 100 -3.71 -7.73 4.83
N CYS A 101 -3.70 -6.95 3.75
CA CYS A 101 -4.02 -7.47 2.43
C CYS A 101 -2.95 -8.38 1.82
N SER A 102 -3.32 -9.15 0.79
CA SER A 102 -2.35 -9.86 -0.04
C SER A 102 -1.77 -8.93 -1.12
N ILE A 103 -0.53 -9.17 -1.54
CA ILE A 103 0.07 -8.44 -2.68
C ILE A 103 -0.78 -8.58 -3.96
N PRO A 104 -1.31 -9.77 -4.33
CA PRO A 104 -2.21 -9.90 -5.47
C PRO A 104 -3.45 -9.01 -5.39
N ALA A 105 -4.03 -8.81 -4.20
CA ALA A 105 -5.19 -7.95 -4.02
C ALA A 105 -4.87 -6.47 -4.30
N LEU A 106 -3.69 -6.00 -3.90
CA LEU A 106 -3.22 -4.65 -4.26
C LEU A 106 -3.02 -4.48 -5.77
N LEU A 107 -2.40 -5.46 -6.42
CA LEU A 107 -2.19 -5.44 -7.86
C LEU A 107 -3.51 -5.54 -8.64
N ALA A 108 -4.55 -6.16 -8.06
CA ALA A 108 -5.88 -6.21 -8.65
C ALA A 108 -6.52 -4.81 -8.74
N LEU A 109 -6.28 -3.94 -7.74
CA LEU A 109 -6.77 -2.56 -7.74
C LEU A 109 -6.13 -1.74 -8.86
N GLU A 110 -4.82 -1.85 -9.02
CA GLU A 110 -4.08 -1.24 -10.12
C GLU A 110 -4.60 -1.72 -11.48
N LYS A 111 -4.73 -3.04 -11.68
CA LYS A 111 -5.30 -3.63 -12.90
C LYS A 111 -6.73 -3.17 -13.17
N TYR A 112 -7.56 -3.02 -12.14
CA TYR A 112 -8.93 -2.54 -12.28
C TYR A 112 -8.99 -1.15 -12.92
N TYR A 113 -8.17 -0.21 -12.45
CA TYR A 113 -8.13 1.13 -13.04
C TYR A 113 -7.46 1.16 -14.42
N GLN A 114 -6.49 0.28 -14.67
CA GLN A 114 -5.91 0.12 -16.02
C GLN A 114 -6.94 -0.34 -17.06
N ASN A 115 -7.80 -1.30 -16.70
CA ASN A 115 -8.78 -1.89 -17.61
C ASN A 115 -10.04 -1.02 -17.80
N ASN A 116 -10.46 -0.25 -16.79
CA ASN A 116 -11.61 0.65 -16.94
C ASN A 116 -11.30 1.90 -17.79
N ASN A 117 -10.03 2.27 -17.93
CA ASN A 117 -9.59 3.38 -18.79
C ASN A 117 -9.30 2.95 -20.25
N SER A 118 -9.30 1.65 -20.56
CA SER A 118 -9.18 1.18 -21.94
C SER A 118 -10.54 1.13 -22.64
N SER A 119 -10.61 1.63 -23.88
CA SER A 119 -11.80 1.63 -24.74
C SER A 119 -12.40 0.24 -25.02
N VAL A 120 -11.65 -0.83 -24.73
CA VAL A 120 -12.09 -2.22 -24.81
C VAL A 120 -12.54 -2.69 -23.42
N LYS A 121 -13.84 -2.61 -23.15
CA LYS A 121 -14.46 -3.16 -21.93
C LYS A 121 -14.43 -4.69 -21.96
N ASN A 122 -13.29 -5.29 -21.62
CA ASN A 122 -13.19 -6.74 -21.42
C ASN A 122 -13.91 -7.13 -20.12
N MET A 123 -15.19 -7.53 -20.26
CA MET A 123 -16.05 -7.95 -19.15
C MET A 123 -15.47 -9.15 -18.37
N SER A 124 -14.71 -10.02 -19.05
CA SER A 124 -14.01 -11.16 -18.45
C SER A 124 -12.88 -10.76 -17.49
N ALA A 125 -12.03 -9.81 -17.89
CA ALA A 125 -10.93 -9.29 -17.08
C ALA A 125 -11.41 -8.50 -15.84
N ARG A 126 -12.64 -7.96 -15.93
CA ARG A 126 -13.30 -7.30 -14.80
C ARG A 126 -13.68 -8.33 -13.73
N LEU A 127 -14.34 -9.43 -14.12
CA LEU A 127 -14.78 -10.50 -13.23
C LEU A 127 -13.63 -11.22 -12.51
N GLU A 128 -12.49 -11.40 -13.18
CA GLU A 128 -11.35 -12.16 -12.63
C GLU A 128 -10.73 -11.51 -11.37
N ASN A 129 -10.83 -10.18 -11.26
CA ASN A 129 -10.23 -9.42 -10.16
C ASN A 129 -11.24 -9.02 -9.07
N GLU A 130 -12.56 -9.21 -9.28
CA GLU A 130 -13.58 -8.74 -8.33
C GLU A 130 -13.43 -9.39 -6.96
N GLY A 131 -13.17 -10.70 -6.90
CA GLY A 131 -12.97 -11.41 -5.63
C GLY A 131 -11.78 -10.86 -4.83
N LEU A 132 -10.70 -10.50 -5.53
CA LEU A 132 -9.51 -9.91 -4.91
C LEU A 132 -9.80 -8.50 -4.38
N LEU A 133 -10.54 -7.69 -5.13
CA LEU A 133 -10.92 -6.33 -4.74
C LEU A 133 -11.92 -6.31 -3.57
N ILE A 134 -12.86 -7.27 -3.55
CA ILE A 134 -13.76 -7.47 -2.42
C ILE A 134 -12.95 -7.93 -1.20
N SER A 135 -12.01 -8.86 -1.36
CA SER A 135 -11.15 -9.31 -0.25
C SER A 135 -10.22 -8.22 0.30
N LEU A 136 -9.88 -7.24 -0.53
CA LEU A 136 -9.14 -6.05 -0.11
C LEU A 136 -9.99 -5.11 0.76
N GLY A 137 -11.32 -5.29 0.76
CA GLY A 137 -12.25 -4.47 1.53
C GLY A 137 -12.53 -3.10 0.90
N VAL A 138 -12.21 -2.91 -0.39
CA VAL A 138 -12.36 -1.63 -1.09
C VAL A 138 -13.40 -1.67 -2.22
N ALA A 139 -14.14 -2.78 -2.31
CA ALA A 139 -15.10 -2.98 -3.38
C ALA A 139 -16.35 -3.72 -2.89
N THR A 140 -17.48 -3.38 -3.50
CA THR A 140 -18.76 -4.03 -3.24
C THR A 140 -19.44 -4.42 -4.54
N ARG A 141 -20.18 -5.53 -4.49
CA ARG A 141 -21.06 -5.97 -5.58
C ARG A 141 -22.50 -5.94 -5.12
N GLN A 142 -23.33 -5.19 -5.85
CA GLN A 142 -24.78 -5.16 -5.66
C GLN A 142 -25.46 -5.60 -6.96
N VAL A 143 -26.05 -6.79 -6.95
CA VAL A 143 -26.80 -7.39 -8.08
C VAL A 143 -26.00 -7.35 -9.40
N ASN A 144 -26.15 -6.29 -10.19
CA ASN A 144 -25.50 -6.10 -11.49
C ASN A 144 -24.44 -4.99 -11.52
N LYS A 145 -24.09 -4.41 -10.37
CA LYS A 145 -23.12 -3.32 -10.26
C LYS A 145 -21.96 -3.71 -9.36
N PHE A 146 -20.74 -3.57 -9.88
CA PHE A 146 -19.50 -3.66 -9.13
C PHE A 146 -18.90 -2.26 -9.01
N ARG A 147 -18.55 -1.84 -7.79
CA ARG A 147 -18.02 -0.50 -7.52
C ARG A 147 -16.87 -0.57 -6.52
N ILE A 148 -15.84 0.24 -6.76
CA ILE A 148 -14.79 0.58 -5.79
C ILE A 148 -15.31 1.68 -4.89
N ASP A 149 -15.12 1.54 -3.59
CA ASP A 149 -15.51 2.55 -2.61
C ASP A 149 -14.53 3.73 -2.56
N GLU A 150 -14.83 4.72 -1.73
CA GLU A 150 -14.03 5.93 -1.61
C GLU A 150 -12.61 5.66 -1.09
N LEU A 151 -12.43 4.65 -0.22
CA LEU A 151 -11.12 4.27 0.29
C LEU A 151 -10.28 3.62 -0.81
N GLY A 152 -10.88 2.75 -1.63
CA GLY A 152 -10.23 2.17 -2.81
C GLY A 152 -9.82 3.22 -3.85
N GLU A 153 -10.68 4.20 -4.10
CA GLU A 153 -10.37 5.34 -4.98
C GLU A 153 -9.19 6.16 -4.43
N LYS A 154 -9.19 6.47 -3.13
CA LYS A 154 -8.10 7.17 -2.45
C LYS A 154 -6.81 6.36 -2.44
N LEU A 155 -6.89 5.05 -2.22
CA LEU A 155 -5.74 4.15 -2.24
C LEU A 155 -5.09 4.12 -3.61
N ALA A 156 -5.88 3.95 -4.68
CA ALA A 156 -5.37 3.97 -6.04
C ALA A 156 -4.73 5.32 -6.39
N LYS A 157 -5.41 6.43 -6.03
CA LYS A 157 -4.98 7.78 -6.39
C LYS A 157 -3.73 8.26 -5.64
N TYR A 158 -3.65 7.98 -4.34
CA TYR A 158 -2.60 8.52 -3.47
C TYR A 158 -1.55 7.50 -3.06
N GLY A 159 -1.89 6.21 -3.08
CA GLY A 159 -0.99 5.11 -2.71
C GLY A 159 -0.35 4.37 -3.88
N MET A 160 -0.78 4.58 -5.13
CA MET A 160 -0.28 3.87 -6.33
C MET A 160 0.19 4.82 -7.45
N LYS A 161 0.80 5.96 -7.10
CA LYS A 161 1.11 7.10 -8.00
C LYS A 161 1.91 6.76 -9.26
N SER A 162 2.74 5.71 -9.25
CA SER A 162 3.64 5.36 -10.37
C SER A 162 2.91 4.78 -11.59
N GLU A 163 1.74 4.16 -11.41
CA GLU A 163 0.99 3.54 -12.52
C GLU A 163 -0.30 4.28 -12.86
N TYR A 164 -0.86 5.04 -11.92
CA TYR A 164 -2.01 5.91 -12.17
C TYR A 164 -1.65 7.11 -13.07
N ASN A 165 -0.50 7.76 -12.84
CA ASN A 165 -0.13 9.02 -13.54
C ASN A 165 0.60 8.85 -14.87
N LYS A 166 1.18 7.67 -15.17
CA LYS A 166 1.87 7.44 -16.47
C LYS A 166 0.95 7.51 -17.69
N LYS A 167 -0.38 7.52 -17.50
CA LYS A 167 -1.35 7.54 -18.60
C LYS A 167 -2.30 8.74 -18.61
N ILE A 168 -2.47 9.49 -17.51
CA ILE A 168 -3.30 10.71 -17.53
C ILE A 168 -2.59 11.84 -18.30
N ASN A 169 -1.25 11.89 -18.27
CA ASN A 169 -0.46 12.88 -19.02
C ASN A 169 -0.10 12.43 -20.46
N LYS A 170 -0.85 11.48 -21.03
CA LYS A 170 -0.73 11.08 -22.45
C LYS A 170 -1.93 11.51 -23.31
N ASP A 171 -2.89 12.22 -22.72
CA ASP A 171 -4.03 12.83 -23.41
C ASP A 171 -3.91 14.37 -23.38
#